data_AF-A0A1H2TMM8-F1
#
_entry.id   AF-A0A1H2TMM8-F1
#
_cell.length_a   1.000
_cell.length_b   1.000
_cell.length_c   1.000
_cell.angle_alpha   90.00
_cell.angle_beta   90.00
_cell.angle_gamma   90.00
#
_symmetry.space_group_name_H-M   'P 1'
#
loop_
_entity.id
_entity.type
_entity.pdbx_description
1 polymer ?
#
loop_
_entity_poly.entity_id
_entity_poly.type
_entity_poly.pdbx_seq_one_letter_code
_entity_poly.pdbx_strand_id
1 'polypeptide(L)' 'MELQVGKSYRVKNDVFNFKAGEVWSLVREGYQIYFGEQNFEFVNAEKNCRFMVLRNTSDKDMEIGYHLDRYFEEIEE' A
#
# COMPACT_ATOMS: atom_id res chain seq x y z
N MET A 1 -5.15 10.54 -0.92
CA MET A 1 -4.35 10.17 0.26
C MET A 1 -2.97 9.73 -0.21
N GLU A 2 -1.93 9.95 0.58
CA GLU A 2 -0.60 9.39 0.35
C GLU A 2 -0.25 8.44 1.50
N LEU A 3 0.39 7.32 1.18
CA LEU A 3 0.91 6.40 2.18
C LEU A 3 2.24 6.94 2.70
N GLN A 4 2.46 6.89 4.01
CA GLN A 4 3.64 7.45 4.67
C GLN A 4 4.33 6.38 5.51
N VAL A 5 5.66 6.35 5.45
CA VAL A 5 6.46 5.41 6.22
C VAL A 5 6.31 5.71 7.72
N GLY A 6 6.11 4.67 8.51
CA GLY A 6 5.88 4.77 9.95
C GLY A 6 4.40 4.94 10.34
N LYS A 7 3.49 4.99 9.37
CA LYS A 7 2.05 5.03 9.61
C LYS A 7 1.41 3.64 9.46
N SER A 8 0.30 3.46 10.16
CA SER A 8 -0.52 2.26 10.13
C SER A 8 -1.83 2.53 9.42
N TYR A 9 -2.28 1.55 8.64
CA TYR A 9 -3.46 1.67 7.80
C TYR A 9 -4.38 0.48 7.97
N ARG A 10 -5.68 0.75 8.07
CA ARG A 10 -6.72 -0.25 7.94
C ARG A 10 -7.14 -0.38 6.48
N VAL A 11 -7.24 -1.62 6.00
CA VAL A 11 -7.71 -1.92 4.65
C VAL A 11 -9.23 -1.82 4.63
N LYS A 12 -9.79 -0.94 3.79
CA LYS A 12 -11.23 -0.73 3.64
C LYS A 12 -11.87 -1.67 2.63
N ASN A 13 -11.16 -1.93 1.52
CA ASN A 13 -11.59 -2.79 0.43
C ASN A 13 -10.44 -3.71 0.00
N ASP A 14 -10.77 -4.93 -0.42
CA ASP A 14 -9.79 -5.88 -0.95
C ASP A 14 -9.00 -5.25 -2.11
N VAL A 15 -7.67 -5.34 -2.05
CA VAL A 15 -6.77 -4.82 -3.08
C VAL A 15 -5.48 -5.61 -3.07
N PHE A 16 -4.98 -6.00 -4.26
CA PHE A 16 -3.84 -6.92 -4.37
C PHE A 16 -3.99 -8.15 -3.46
N ASN A 17 -3.06 -8.32 -2.53
CA ASN A 17 -3.06 -9.39 -1.53
C ASN A 17 -3.58 -8.94 -0.15
N PHE A 18 -4.13 -7.73 -0.05
CA PHE A 18 -4.72 -7.17 1.16
C PHE A 18 -6.22 -7.48 1.22
N LYS A 19 -6.70 -7.78 2.43
CA LYS A 19 -8.11 -8.07 2.71
C LYS A 19 -8.73 -7.00 3.59
N ALA A 20 -9.97 -6.65 3.29
CA ALA A 20 -10.73 -5.68 4.08
C ALA A 20 -10.73 -6.05 5.57
N GLY A 21 -10.48 -5.07 6.42
CA GLY A 21 -10.37 -5.21 7.87
C GLY A 21 -8.96 -5.49 8.39
N GLU A 22 -8.02 -5.91 7.55
CA GLU A 22 -6.62 -6.07 7.95
C GLU A 22 -5.97 -4.73 8.30
N VAL A 23 -4.95 -4.78 9.16
CA VAL A 23 -4.16 -3.62 9.58
C VAL A 23 -2.69 -3.86 9.23
N TRP A 24 -2.09 -2.89 8.56
CA TRP A 24 -0.73 -2.96 8.03
C TRP A 24 0.00 -1.64 8.25
N SER A 25 1.24 -1.72 8.72
CA SER A 25 2.13 -0.57 8.92
C SER A 25 3.12 -0.47 7.77
N LEU A 26 3.22 0.70 7.15
CA LEU A 26 4.18 0.93 6.07
C LEU A 26 5.57 1.13 6.66
N VAL A 27 6.53 0.28 6.30
CA VAL A 27 7.91 0.35 6.81
C VAL A 27 8.92 0.86 5.79
N ARG A 28 8.58 0.77 4.50
CA ARG A 28 9.44 1.25 3.42
C ARG A 28 8.60 1.57 2.20
N GLU A 29 9.01 2.61 1.49
CA GLU A 29 8.58 2.88 0.12
C GLU A 29 9.80 3.17 -0.77
N GLY A 30 9.65 3.03 -2.08
CA GLY A 30 10.70 3.39 -3.03
C GLY A 30 10.23 3.35 -4.47
N TYR A 31 10.89 4.12 -5.33
CA TYR A 31 10.60 4.16 -6.77
C TYR A 31 11.73 3.52 -7.58
N GLN A 32 11.39 2.53 -8.40
CA GLN A 32 12.33 1.82 -9.26
C GLN A 32 12.21 2.34 -10.69
N ILE A 33 12.99 3.38 -10.98
CA ILE A 33 12.92 4.19 -12.22
C ILE A 33 12.96 3.32 -13.49
N TYR A 34 13.83 2.30 -13.53
CA TYR A 34 13.99 1.45 -14.70
C TYR A 34 12.71 0.72 -15.11
N PHE A 35 11.89 0.33 -14.14
CA PHE A 35 10.63 -0.39 -14.38
C PHE A 35 9.39 0.51 -14.28
N GLY A 36 9.55 1.76 -13.83
CA GLY A 36 8.43 2.65 -13.56
C GLY A 36 7.52 2.12 -12.45
N GLU A 37 8.11 1.60 -11.37
CA GLU A 37 7.39 0.92 -10.29
C GLU A 37 7.54 1.65 -8.96
N GLN A 38 6.41 1.94 -8.30
CA GLN A 38 6.38 2.38 -6.92
C GLN A 38 6.14 1.18 -6.00
N ASN A 39 7.11 0.89 -5.15
CA ASN A 39 7.14 -0.25 -4.25
C ASN A 39 6.83 0.20 -2.82
N PHE A 40 6.01 -0.59 -2.13
CA PHE A 40 5.66 -0.41 -0.72
C PHE A 40 5.86 -1.71 0.03
N GLU A 41 6.48 -1.65 1.19
CA GLU A 41 6.66 -2.76 2.12
C GLU A 41 5.87 -2.50 3.39
N PHE A 42 4.99 -3.44 3.72
CA PHE A 42 4.14 -3.40 4.90
C PHE A 42 4.45 -4.54 5.85
N VAL A 43 4.30 -4.28 7.15
CA VAL A 43 4.34 -5.30 8.21
C VAL A 43 3.07 -5.27 9.04
N ASN A 44 2.67 -6.41 9.58
CA ASN A 44 1.58 -6.48 10.56
C ASN A 44 2.11 -6.78 11.98
N ALA A 45 1.21 -6.84 12.96
CA ALA A 45 1.54 -7.18 14.36
C ALA A 45 2.21 -8.55 14.52
N GLU A 46 1.96 -9.49 13.61
CA GLU A 46 2.56 -10.83 13.59
C GLU A 46 3.93 -10.86 12.89
N LYS A 47 4.45 -9.71 12.45
CA LYS A 47 5.69 -9.56 11.68
C LYS A 47 5.65 -10.26 10.32
N ASN A 48 4.46 -10.50 9.77
CA ASN A 48 4.32 -10.89 8.37
C ASN A 48 4.62 -9.67 7.49
N CYS A 49 5.28 -9.90 6.36
CA CYS A 49 5.57 -8.86 5.38
C CYS A 49 4.67 -9.00 4.16
N ARG A 50 4.20 -7.87 3.62
CA ARG A 50 3.52 -7.81 2.32
C ARG A 50 4.04 -6.66 1.48
N PHE A 51 4.04 -6.88 0.18
CA PHE A 51 4.52 -5.91 -0.80
C PHE A 51 3.36 -5.45 -1.68
N MET A 52 3.30 -4.16 -1.96
CA MET A 52 2.45 -3.57 -2.99
C MET A 52 3.35 -2.91 -4.02
N VAL A 53 3.12 -3.21 -5.30
CA VAL A 53 3.88 -2.62 -6.41
C VAL A 53 2.88 -1.99 -7.36
N LEU A 54 2.97 -0.67 -7.54
CA LEU A 54 2.17 0.07 -8.51
C LEU A 54 3.03 0.33 -9.75
N ARG A 55 2.57 -0.12 -10.91
CA ARG A 55 3.31 -0.01 -12.17
C ARG A 55 2.74 1.10 -13.03
N ASN A 56 3.58 2.03 -13.47
CA ASN A 56 3.18 3.12 -14.37
C ASN A 56 2.65 2.63 -15.72
N THR A 57 2.97 1.39 -16.10
CA THR A 57 2.51 0.74 -17.33
C THR A 57 1.14 0.05 -17.19
N SER A 58 0.58 0.01 -15.98
CA SER A 58 -0.72 -0.61 -15.68
C SER A 58 -1.73 0.47 -15.33
N ASP A 59 -2.70 0.71 -16.21
CA ASP A 59 -3.79 1.66 -15.96
C ASP A 59 -4.55 1.34 -14.66
N LYS A 60 -4.70 0.05 -14.36
CA LYS A 60 -5.33 -0.43 -13.13
C LYS A 60 -4.53 -0.07 -11.89
N ASP A 61 -3.21 -0.23 -11.93
CA ASP A 61 -2.35 0.09 -10.79
C ASP A 61 -2.31 1.60 -10.57
N MET A 62 -2.30 2.37 -11.66
CA MET A 62 -2.39 3.83 -11.61
C MET A 62 -3.72 4.29 -11.02
N GLU A 63 -4.85 3.69 -11.42
CA GLU A 63 -6.16 3.98 -10.81
C GLU A 63 -6.15 3.69 -9.30
N ILE A 64 -5.57 2.57 -8.87
CA ILE A 64 -5.43 2.24 -7.45
C ILE A 64 -4.56 3.28 -6.73
N GLY A 65 -3.42 3.67 -7.33
CA GLY A 65 -2.52 4.68 -6.79
C GLY A 65 -3.16 6.06 -6.62
N TYR A 66 -3.96 6.50 -7.59
CA TYR A 66 -4.68 7.77 -7.52
C TYR A 66 -5.81 7.76 -6.47
N HIS A 67 -6.30 6.58 -6.11
CA HIS A 67 -7.44 6.39 -5.22
C HIS A 67 -7.10 5.50 -4.02
N LEU A 68 -5.89 5.64 -3.47
CA LEU A 68 -5.46 4.90 -2.28
C LEU A 68 -6.42 5.10 -1.09
N ASP A 69 -7.08 6.25 -1.01
CA ASP A 69 -8.13 6.53 -0.01
C ASP A 69 -9.36 5.64 -0.14
N ARG A 70 -9.59 4.93 -1.26
CA ARG A 70 -10.65 3.91 -1.36
C ARG A 70 -10.29 2.61 -0.65
N TYR A 71 -8.99 2.33 -0.52
CA TYR A 71 -8.48 1.05 -0.05
C TYR A 71 -7.85 1.13 1.35
N PHE A 72 -7.30 2.28 1.71
CA PHE A 72 -6.61 2.47 2.98
C PHE A 72 -7.22 3.62 3.76
N GLU A 73 -7.24 3.46 5.08
CA GLU A 73 -7.60 4.46 6.07
C GLU A 73 -6.47 4.51 7.08
N GLU A 74 -5.84 5.68 7.26
CA GLU A 74 -4.85 5.87 8.31
C GLU A 74 -5.54 5.69 9.66
N ILE A 75 -4.92 4.91 10.54
CA ILE A 75 -5.34 4.80 11.93
C ILE A 75 -4.36 5.57 12.79
N GLU A 76 -4.88 6.45 13.64
CA GLU A 76 -4.09 7.04 14.73
C GLU A 76 -3.86 5.94 15.76
N GLU A 77 -2.60 5.67 16.08
CA GLU A 77 -2.20 4.80 17.19
C GLU A 77 -2.18 5.59 18.50
#